data_AF-A0A835CP21-F1
#
_entry.id   AF-A0A835CP21-F1
#
_cell.length_a   1.000
_cell.length_b   1.000
_cell.length_c   1.000
_cell.angle_alpha   90.00
_cell.angle_beta   90.00
_cell.angle_gamma   90.00
#
_symmetry.space_group_name_H-M   'P 1'
#
loop_
_entity.id
_entity.type
_entity.pdbx_description
1 polymer ?
#
loop_
_entity_poly.entity_id
_entity_poly.type
_entity_poly.pdbx_seq_one_letter_code
_entity_poly.pdbx_strand_id
1 'polypeptide(L)'
;MIEVNDEPVATQEESKKINVINKETVHKICSGQVVLDLAVAIKELVENSLDSGATSVDVKLIDHGKSCITVSDNGSGVLESDFEGLGLRHHTSKLRDFSDIFEVSTFGFRGEALSSLCSLSDVTIITNNSNNKHAYKLKFDKNGNLEKKDICAREIGTTVIVKNIFKNLPVRAKEFHRNIKKEFSRAVQILYGYCLVSTGIKITCTNTIDGKTTNKIVGTNRSNSVLDNAISIFGSKTLVGIDNVDICQPDDDIIEEFNLPNDIVIDFKWNFLTSSCEHGMGRASPDRQFFFVNGRPCNILKIAKLINNIYHKFNNKQYPFVFINLLLNQLNTDVNVTPDKRTIFLTQEKLILAVIKMSLLKKWQKMQGNFKNPSKSSDAEKELMKELSTKSFIKMKIIGQFNIGFIKAEQLDDDDLFIIGQHATDENIDLKN
;
A
#
# COMPACT_ATOMS: atom_id res chain seq x y z
N MET A 1 -28.55 15.72 -25.70
CA MET A 1 -27.22 15.38 -26.23
C MET A 1 -26.46 16.69 -26.38
N ILE A 2 -25.50 16.96 -25.50
CA ILE A 2 -24.56 18.07 -25.66
C ILE A 2 -23.24 17.38 -25.97
N GLU A 3 -22.90 17.32 -27.26
CA GLU A 3 -21.56 16.95 -27.69
C GLU A 3 -20.64 18.12 -27.37
N VAL A 4 -19.79 17.96 -26.36
CA VAL A 4 -18.67 18.87 -26.11
C VAL A 4 -17.44 18.24 -26.75
N ASN A 5 -17.27 18.49 -28.05
CA ASN A 5 -15.98 18.34 -28.73
C ASN A 5 -15.21 19.64 -28.57
N ASP A 6 -14.69 19.91 -27.38
CA ASP A 6 -13.63 20.91 -27.18
C ASP A 6 -12.29 20.19 -27.34
N GLU A 7 -11.88 19.97 -28.59
CA GLU A 7 -10.47 19.67 -28.86
C GLU A 7 -9.65 20.91 -28.44
N PRO A 8 -8.55 20.74 -27.69
CA PRO A 8 -7.72 21.86 -27.27
C PRO A 8 -7.13 22.55 -28.50
N VAL A 9 -7.60 23.76 -28.79
CA VAL A 9 -7.12 24.58 -29.92
C VAL A 9 -5.64 24.90 -29.71
N ALA A 10 -4.82 24.63 -30.72
CA ALA A 10 -3.40 24.94 -30.71
C ALA A 10 -3.19 26.45 -30.46
N THR A 11 -2.25 26.78 -29.57
CA THR A 11 -1.97 28.19 -29.26
C THR A 11 -1.52 28.92 -30.51
N GLN A 12 -2.14 30.07 -30.80
CA GLN A 12 -1.73 30.98 -31.86
C GLN A 12 -0.73 32.03 -31.35
N GLU A 13 -0.29 31.95 -30.09
CA GLU A 13 0.73 32.86 -29.57
C GLU A 13 2.06 32.66 -30.29
N GLU A 14 2.64 33.75 -30.79
CA GLU A 14 4.00 33.76 -31.32
C GLU A 14 5.01 33.33 -30.24
N SER A 15 6.00 32.53 -30.65
CA SER A 15 7.02 31.98 -29.74
C SER A 15 7.77 33.10 -29.03
N LYS A 16 7.54 33.22 -27.71
CA LYS A 16 8.26 34.18 -26.86
C LYS A 16 9.71 33.71 -26.69
N LYS A 17 10.64 34.68 -26.65
CA LYS A 17 12.07 34.43 -26.43
C LYS A 17 12.26 33.66 -25.12
N ILE A 18 13.00 32.56 -25.17
CA ILE A 18 13.30 31.71 -24.01
C ILE A 18 14.11 32.55 -23.01
N ASN A 19 13.53 32.80 -21.83
CA ASN A 19 14.17 33.56 -20.76
C ASN A 19 14.33 32.68 -19.51
N VAL A 20 15.38 32.94 -18.75
CA VAL A 20 15.59 32.27 -17.46
C VAL A 20 14.45 32.65 -16.52
N ILE A 21 13.78 31.64 -15.97
CA ILE A 21 12.72 31.85 -14.98
C ILE A 21 13.37 32.42 -13.70
N ASN A 22 12.76 33.45 -13.10
CA ASN A 22 13.22 34.01 -11.83
C ASN A 22 13.39 32.89 -10.79
N LYS A 23 14.51 32.90 -10.05
CA LYS A 23 14.83 31.93 -9.00
C LYS A 23 13.68 31.75 -8.00
N GLU A 24 12.94 32.80 -7.64
CA GLU A 24 11.76 32.68 -6.77
C GLU A 24 10.62 31.87 -7.40
N THR A 25 10.42 32.00 -8.72
CA THR A 25 9.39 31.26 -9.46
C THR A 25 9.81 29.80 -9.66
N VAL A 26 11.08 29.53 -9.99
CA VAL A 26 11.63 28.16 -10.00
C VAL A 26 11.48 27.53 -8.62
N HIS A 27 11.78 28.28 -7.55
CA HIS A 27 11.60 27.82 -6.18
C HIS A 27 10.15 27.40 -5.92
N LYS A 28 9.17 28.23 -6.25
CA LYS A 28 7.74 27.89 -6.09
C LYS A 28 7.30 26.67 -6.92
N ILE A 29 7.77 26.56 -8.16
CA ILE A 29 7.41 25.45 -9.05
C ILE A 29 7.96 24.12 -8.51
N CYS A 30 9.27 24.07 -8.19
CA CYS A 30 9.90 22.86 -7.67
C CYS A 30 9.35 22.47 -6.29
N SER A 31 9.13 23.42 -5.38
CA SER A 31 8.55 23.12 -4.05
C SER A 31 7.15 22.56 -4.16
N GLY A 32 6.37 23.05 -5.14
CA GLY A 32 5.03 22.57 -5.44
C GLY A 32 4.98 21.15 -6.02
N GLN A 33 6.10 20.61 -6.50
CA GLN A 33 6.24 19.26 -7.04
C GLN A 33 6.70 18.24 -6.00
N VAL A 34 7.41 18.66 -4.95
CA VAL A 34 7.94 17.77 -3.90
C VAL A 34 6.86 17.45 -2.86
N VAL A 35 6.19 18.47 -2.30
CA VAL A 35 5.08 18.28 -1.36
C VAL A 35 3.77 18.56 -2.09
N LEU A 36 3.16 17.49 -2.60
CA LEU A 36 1.97 17.57 -3.44
C LEU A 36 0.67 17.62 -2.65
N ASP A 37 0.62 16.90 -1.53
CA ASP A 37 -0.58 16.74 -0.74
C ASP A 37 -0.26 16.59 0.75
N LEU A 38 -1.30 16.54 1.58
CA LEU A 38 -1.18 16.36 3.03
C LEU A 38 -0.49 15.03 3.37
N ALA A 39 -0.73 14.01 2.55
CA ALA A 39 -0.27 12.66 2.76
C ALA A 39 1.26 12.58 2.61
N VAL A 40 1.81 13.24 1.58
CA VAL A 40 3.26 13.40 1.36
C VAL A 40 3.90 14.26 2.46
N ALA A 41 3.24 15.34 2.89
CA ALA A 41 3.76 16.17 3.98
C ALA A 41 3.95 15.36 5.27
N ILE A 42 2.92 14.59 5.68
CA ILE A 42 2.99 13.73 6.86
C ILE A 42 4.03 12.61 6.66
N LYS A 43 4.04 11.99 5.48
CA LYS A 43 5.01 10.95 5.12
C LYS A 43 6.44 11.43 5.34
N GLU A 44 6.86 12.53 4.71
CA GLU A 44 8.24 13.02 4.79
C GLU A 44 8.63 13.43 6.23
N LEU A 45 7.69 13.96 7.02
CA LEU A 45 7.94 14.29 8.43
C LEU A 45 8.11 13.03 9.29
N VAL A 46 7.25 12.02 9.12
CA VAL A 46 7.37 10.73 9.82
C VAL A 46 8.65 10.00 9.42
N GLU A 47 8.99 9.99 8.13
CA GLU A 47 10.24 9.43 7.62
C GLU A 47 11.47 10.10 8.25
N ASN A 48 11.47 11.42 8.40
CA ASN A 48 12.54 12.13 9.09
C ASN A 48 12.66 11.75 10.57
N SER A 49 11.54 11.56 11.26
CA SER A 49 11.54 11.07 12.63
C SER A 49 12.09 9.65 12.73
N LEU A 50 11.69 8.74 11.83
CA LEU A 50 12.22 7.37 11.79
C LEU A 50 13.73 7.35 11.51
N ASP A 51 14.19 8.12 10.54
CA ASP A 51 15.62 8.24 10.20
C ASP A 51 16.47 8.83 11.34
N SER A 52 15.86 9.58 12.25
CA SER A 52 16.56 10.13 13.43
C SER A 52 16.76 9.12 14.56
N GLY A 53 16.30 7.87 14.37
CA GLY A 53 16.34 6.80 15.37
C GLY A 53 15.22 6.87 16.42
N ALA A 54 14.10 7.53 16.10
CA ALA A 54 13.01 7.69 17.05
C ALA A 54 12.34 6.35 17.41
N THR A 55 12.02 6.18 18.69
CA THR A 55 11.26 5.02 19.21
C THR A 55 9.81 5.37 19.55
N SER A 56 9.46 6.65 19.47
CA SER A 56 8.12 7.21 19.63
C SER A 56 7.94 8.38 18.67
N VAL A 57 6.87 8.35 17.88
CA VAL A 57 6.47 9.41 16.95
C VAL A 57 5.00 9.74 17.18
N ASP A 58 4.72 10.99 17.50
CA ASP A 58 3.38 11.50 17.77
C ASP A 58 2.99 12.53 16.71
N VAL A 59 1.96 12.19 15.92
CA VAL A 59 1.38 13.03 14.88
C VAL A 59 0.11 13.69 15.42
N LYS A 60 0.08 15.02 15.47
CA LYS A 60 -1.10 15.78 15.88
C LYS A 60 -1.59 16.64 14.72
N LEU A 61 -2.85 16.47 14.38
CA LEU A 61 -3.52 17.18 13.30
C LEU A 61 -4.61 18.09 13.88
N ILE A 62 -4.70 19.31 13.38
CA ILE A 62 -5.79 20.24 13.69
C ILE A 62 -6.62 20.46 12.43
N ASP A 63 -7.94 20.30 12.54
CA ASP A 63 -8.90 20.36 11.45
C ASP A 63 -8.50 19.46 10.28
N HIS A 64 -8.18 18.20 10.58
CA HIS A 64 -7.72 17.21 9.61
C HIS A 64 -6.39 17.57 8.93
N GLY A 65 -5.55 18.41 9.56
CA GLY A 65 -4.27 18.87 9.04
C GLY A 65 -4.36 20.14 8.20
N LYS A 66 -5.57 20.72 8.08
CA LYS A 66 -5.78 22.01 7.41
C LYS A 66 -5.08 23.15 8.14
N SER A 67 -5.31 23.24 9.45
CA SER A 67 -4.87 24.37 10.27
C SER A 67 -3.44 24.14 10.77
N CYS A 68 -3.14 22.93 11.24
CA CYS A 68 -1.82 22.59 11.77
C CYS A 68 -1.52 21.09 11.63
N ILE A 69 -0.28 20.78 11.27
CA ILE A 69 0.34 19.46 11.34
C ILE A 69 1.51 19.57 12.31
N THR A 70 1.53 18.73 13.33
CA THR A 70 2.65 18.64 14.27
C THR A 70 3.14 17.22 14.32
N VAL A 71 4.42 17.00 14.04
CA VAL A 71 5.08 15.69 14.19
C VAL A 71 6.14 15.83 15.25
N SER A 72 6.02 15.05 16.31
CA SER A 72 6.94 15.09 17.46
C SER A 72 7.57 13.72 17.66
N ASP A 73 8.88 13.68 17.81
CA ASP A 73 9.63 12.47 18.04
C ASP A 73 10.60 12.60 19.22
N ASN A 74 11.12 11.46 19.64
CA ASN A 74 12.19 11.31 20.62
C ASN A 74 13.49 10.82 19.97
N GLY A 75 13.75 11.20 18.73
CA GLY A 75 14.99 10.84 18.03
C GLY A 75 16.20 11.60 18.56
N SER A 76 17.28 11.58 17.79
CA SER A 76 18.55 12.25 18.15
C SER A 76 18.46 13.78 18.28
N GLY A 77 17.46 14.42 17.69
CA GLY A 77 17.40 15.88 17.59
C GLY A 77 18.40 16.44 16.59
N VAL A 78 18.47 17.77 16.49
CA VAL A 78 19.38 18.47 15.57
C VAL A 78 20.43 19.26 16.35
N LEU A 79 21.69 19.19 15.89
CA LEU A 79 22.80 19.96 16.44
C LEU A 79 22.67 21.44 16.08
N GLU A 80 23.11 22.31 16.99
CA GLU A 80 23.04 23.77 16.78
C GLU A 80 23.80 24.26 15.54
N SER A 81 24.88 23.57 15.15
CA SER A 81 25.64 23.85 13.93
C SER A 81 24.83 23.70 12.64
N ASP A 82 23.80 22.86 12.67
CA ASP A 82 23.07 22.45 11.46
C ASP A 82 21.76 23.25 11.29
N PHE A 83 21.43 24.13 12.24
CA PHE A 83 20.15 24.86 12.26
C PHE A 83 19.93 25.72 11.01
N GLU A 84 20.98 26.36 10.50
CA GLU A 84 20.90 27.18 9.29
C GLU A 84 20.70 26.31 8.04
N GLY A 85 21.24 25.08 8.03
CA GLY A 85 21.13 24.16 6.91
C GLY A 85 19.79 23.42 6.81
N LEU A 86 19.01 23.35 7.91
CA LEU A 86 17.76 22.58 7.95
C LEU A 86 16.73 23.00 6.90
N GLY A 87 16.54 24.30 6.70
CA GLY A 87 15.53 24.83 5.78
C GLY A 87 16.04 25.01 4.34
N LEU A 88 17.33 24.88 4.10
CA LEU A 88 17.95 25.12 2.79
C LEU A 88 17.82 23.88 1.89
N ARG A 89 17.72 24.11 0.57
CA ARG A 89 17.65 23.02 -0.41
C ARG A 89 18.99 22.32 -0.59
N HIS A 90 18.95 21.04 -0.92
CA HIS A 90 20.14 20.21 -1.20
C HIS A 90 21.08 20.07 0.00
N HIS A 91 20.63 20.44 1.19
CA HIS A 91 21.31 20.15 2.45
C HIS A 91 20.70 18.91 3.07
N THR A 92 21.49 17.83 3.13
CA THR A 92 21.11 16.61 3.82
C THR A 92 22.31 16.07 4.60
N SER A 93 22.06 15.52 5.79
CA SER A 93 23.06 14.78 6.55
C SER A 93 23.21 13.32 6.07
N LYS A 94 22.43 12.89 5.07
CA LYS A 94 22.22 11.48 4.71
C LYS A 94 22.85 11.06 3.38
N LEU A 95 23.33 12.02 2.58
CA LEU A 95 24.11 11.78 1.36
C LEU A 95 25.29 12.74 1.34
N ARG A 96 26.51 12.24 1.09
CA ARG A 96 27.69 13.06 0.87
C ARG A 96 28.12 13.00 -0.60
N ASP A 97 28.00 11.84 -1.23
CA ASP A 97 28.40 11.61 -2.64
C ASP A 97 27.33 10.85 -3.45
N PHE A 98 27.39 10.94 -4.79
CA PHE A 98 26.43 10.27 -5.71
C PHE A 98 26.44 8.74 -5.54
N SER A 99 27.58 8.16 -5.15
CA SER A 99 27.73 6.73 -4.84
C SER A 99 26.86 6.27 -3.68
N ASP A 100 26.58 7.16 -2.71
CA ASP A 100 25.78 6.86 -1.53
C ASP A 100 24.30 6.61 -1.89
N ILE A 101 23.84 7.07 -3.07
CA ILE A 101 22.46 6.87 -3.57
C ILE A 101 22.11 5.38 -3.67
N PHE A 102 23.10 4.53 -3.94
CA PHE A 102 22.92 3.07 -4.05
C PHE A 102 22.92 2.35 -2.69
N GLU A 103 23.35 3.01 -1.61
CA GLU A 103 23.48 2.45 -0.25
C GLU A 103 22.46 3.02 0.76
N VAL A 104 21.55 3.91 0.31
CA VAL A 104 20.65 4.66 1.21
C VAL A 104 19.65 3.76 1.94
N SER A 105 19.97 3.43 3.19
CA SER A 105 19.06 2.80 4.15
C SER A 105 18.04 3.78 4.76
N THR A 106 18.21 5.10 4.58
CA THR A 106 17.34 6.13 5.16
C THR A 106 16.18 6.54 4.25
N PHE A 107 15.01 6.78 4.82
CA PHE A 107 13.80 7.14 4.08
C PHE A 107 13.96 8.44 3.27
N GLY A 108 14.56 9.48 3.87
CA GLY A 108 14.87 10.77 3.23
C GLY A 108 16.31 10.86 2.71
N PHE A 109 16.52 11.42 1.52
CA PHE A 109 17.88 11.66 0.97
C PHE A 109 18.02 12.93 0.12
N ARG A 110 16.93 13.57 -0.30
CA ARG A 110 16.99 14.71 -1.24
C ARG A 110 17.28 16.06 -0.58
N GLY A 111 17.11 16.20 0.73
CA GLY A 111 17.28 17.49 1.42
C GLY A 111 16.29 18.59 0.97
N GLU A 112 15.11 18.19 0.46
CA GLU A 112 14.15 19.12 -0.17
C GLU A 112 12.82 19.24 0.57
N ALA A 113 12.48 18.27 1.43
CA ALA A 113 11.16 18.19 2.05
C ALA A 113 10.87 19.39 2.97
N LEU A 114 11.80 19.71 3.88
CA LEU A 114 11.62 20.79 4.85
C LEU A 114 11.66 22.17 4.17
N SER A 115 12.57 22.37 3.22
CA SER A 115 12.62 23.58 2.38
C SER A 115 11.31 23.79 1.60
N SER A 116 10.75 22.71 1.03
CA SER A 116 9.46 22.76 0.34
C SER A 116 8.32 23.14 1.30
N LEU A 117 8.29 22.57 2.50
CA LEU A 117 7.30 22.94 3.53
C LEU A 117 7.43 24.40 3.94
N CYS A 118 8.64 24.94 4.12
CA CYS A 118 8.86 26.35 4.44
C CYS A 118 8.29 27.27 3.36
N SER A 119 8.44 26.91 2.08
CA SER A 119 7.89 27.71 0.98
C SER A 119 6.37 27.66 0.86
N LEU A 120 5.73 26.61 1.39
CA LEU A 120 4.29 26.35 1.24
C LEU A 120 3.49 26.72 2.50
N SER A 121 4.13 26.89 3.65
CA SER A 121 3.48 26.96 4.97
C SER A 121 4.31 27.77 5.98
N ASP A 122 3.80 27.96 7.20
CA ASP A 122 4.61 28.48 8.30
C ASP A 122 5.23 27.31 9.08
N VAL A 123 6.56 27.20 9.03
CA VAL A 123 7.29 26.12 9.68
C VAL A 123 7.98 26.61 10.96
N THR A 124 7.80 25.85 12.03
CA THR A 124 8.51 26.03 13.30
C THR A 124 9.06 24.67 13.73
N ILE A 125 10.32 24.63 14.12
CA ILE A 125 10.97 23.42 14.62
C ILE A 125 11.37 23.64 16.06
N ILE A 126 11.06 22.70 16.94
CA ILE A 126 11.54 22.68 18.31
C ILE A 126 12.40 21.44 18.46
N THR A 127 13.69 21.59 18.72
CA THR A 127 14.61 20.46 18.74
C THR A 127 15.57 20.55 19.92
N ASN A 128 15.95 19.38 20.44
CA ASN A 128 16.97 19.24 21.45
C ASN A 128 17.84 18.02 21.13
N ASN A 129 19.16 18.20 21.18
CA ASN A 129 20.14 17.15 20.99
C ASN A 129 20.94 16.97 22.28
N SER A 130 21.41 15.75 22.56
CA SER A 130 22.20 15.44 23.77
C SER A 130 23.44 16.32 23.94
N ASN A 131 24.01 16.82 22.83
CA ASN A 131 25.22 17.64 22.84
C ASN A 131 24.91 19.14 22.88
N ASN A 132 23.65 19.54 22.79
CA ASN A 132 23.25 20.95 22.91
C ASN A 132 23.10 21.32 24.40
N LYS A 133 23.47 22.56 24.73
CA LYS A 133 23.29 23.08 26.10
C LYS A 133 21.81 23.31 26.45
N HIS A 134 21.00 23.64 25.46
CA HIS A 134 19.59 23.97 25.59
C HIS A 134 18.79 23.39 24.42
N ALA A 135 17.47 23.27 24.61
CA ALA A 135 16.57 23.07 23.48
C ALA A 135 16.26 24.41 22.80
N TYR A 136 16.06 24.37 21.49
CA TYR A 136 15.83 25.56 20.69
C TYR A 136 14.53 25.46 19.90
N LYS A 137 13.86 26.61 19.81
CA LYS A 137 12.72 26.86 18.93
C LYS A 137 13.20 27.73 17.77
N LEU A 138 13.09 27.16 16.57
CA LEU A 138 13.55 27.71 15.32
C LEU A 138 12.35 28.06 14.46
N LYS A 139 12.35 29.28 13.91
CA LYS A 139 11.34 29.75 12.95
C LYS A 139 12.02 30.05 11.62
N PHE A 140 11.46 29.52 10.54
CA PHE A 140 12.02 29.65 9.19
C PHE A 140 11.16 30.56 8.32
N ASP A 141 11.80 31.28 7.41
CA ASP A 141 11.13 32.07 6.39
C ASP A 141 10.65 31.19 5.21
N LYS A 142 9.99 31.81 4.22
CA LYS A 142 9.51 31.14 2.99
C LYS A 142 10.62 30.55 2.11
N ASN A 143 11.87 30.98 2.30
CA ASN A 143 13.04 30.54 1.55
C ASN A 143 13.83 29.48 2.32
N GLY A 144 13.43 29.16 3.56
CA GLY A 144 14.11 28.21 4.42
C GLY A 144 15.24 28.80 5.25
N ASN A 145 15.41 30.13 5.28
CA ASN A 145 16.38 30.77 6.16
C ASN A 145 15.85 30.84 7.59
N LEU A 146 16.74 30.74 8.56
CA LEU A 146 16.40 30.86 9.98
C LEU A 146 16.11 32.32 10.34
N GLU A 147 14.84 32.67 10.62
CA GLU A 147 14.44 34.02 11.06
C GLU A 147 14.68 34.23 12.54
N LYS A 148 14.38 33.21 13.35
CA LYS A 148 14.36 33.34 14.81
C LYS A 148 14.83 32.07 15.48
N LYS A 149 15.70 32.24 16.48
CA LYS A 149 16.20 31.20 17.38
C LYS A 149 15.91 31.62 18.83
N ASP A 150 14.99 30.92 19.48
CA ASP A 150 14.64 31.13 20.88
C ASP A 150 15.03 29.90 21.72
N ILE A 151 15.51 30.10 22.95
CA ILE A 151 15.71 29.01 23.90
C ILE A 151 14.35 28.54 24.43
N CYS A 152 14.18 27.23 24.58
CA CYS A 152 12.95 26.63 25.11
C CYS A 152 13.24 25.38 25.95
N ALA A 153 12.21 24.82 26.57
CA ALA A 153 12.27 23.54 27.25
C ALA A 153 11.69 22.44 26.36
N ARG A 154 12.44 21.36 26.15
CA ARG A 154 12.03 20.15 25.43
C ARG A 154 13.00 19.01 25.75
N GLU A 155 12.48 17.79 25.89
CA GLU A 155 13.29 16.57 25.97
C GLU A 155 14.02 16.28 24.64
N ILE A 156 15.00 15.38 24.63
CA ILE A 156 15.76 15.03 23.42
C ILE A 156 14.81 14.60 22.27
N GLY A 157 15.09 15.07 21.06
CA GLY A 157 14.32 14.81 19.85
C GLY A 157 13.85 16.07 19.13
N THR A 158 12.92 15.91 18.18
CA THR A 158 12.45 17.01 17.33
C THR A 158 10.92 17.09 17.26
N THR A 159 10.39 18.31 17.25
CA THR A 159 8.99 18.60 16.95
C THR A 159 8.94 19.56 15.77
N VAL A 160 8.36 19.12 14.66
CA VAL A 160 8.13 19.96 13.48
C VAL A 160 6.66 20.37 13.47
N ILE A 161 6.41 21.68 13.41
CA ILE A 161 5.09 22.30 13.39
C ILE A 161 4.93 23.01 12.04
N VAL A 162 3.94 22.60 11.28
CA VAL A 162 3.59 23.14 9.96
C VAL A 162 2.19 23.73 10.05
N LYS A 163 2.06 25.05 9.92
CA LYS A 163 0.77 25.76 9.97
C LYS A 163 0.36 26.28 8.60
N ASN A 164 -0.95 26.24 8.33
CA ASN A 164 -1.55 26.79 7.11
C ASN A 164 -0.87 26.27 5.82
N ILE A 165 -0.85 24.96 5.64
CA ILE A 165 -0.25 24.35 4.45
C ILE A 165 -0.91 24.88 3.17
N PHE A 166 -0.10 25.15 2.15
CA PHE A 166 -0.49 25.75 0.86
C PHE A 166 -0.99 27.21 0.91
N LYS A 167 -0.81 27.96 2.01
CA LYS A 167 -1.25 29.36 2.11
C LYS A 167 -0.72 30.26 0.97
N ASN A 168 0.46 29.95 0.45
CA ASN A 168 1.11 30.72 -0.61
C ASN A 168 0.62 30.33 -2.03
N LEU A 169 -0.30 29.37 -2.15
CA LEU A 169 -0.88 28.89 -3.41
C LEU A 169 -2.42 28.90 -3.31
N PRO A 170 -3.10 30.05 -3.52
CA PRO A 170 -4.53 30.22 -3.21
C PRO A 170 -5.48 29.22 -3.88
N VAL A 171 -5.25 28.90 -5.16
CA VAL A 171 -6.06 27.92 -5.91
C VAL A 171 -5.92 26.53 -5.30
N ARG A 172 -4.68 26.12 -5.01
CA ARG A 172 -4.37 24.83 -4.38
C ARG A 172 -4.93 24.75 -2.96
N ALA A 173 -4.80 25.84 -2.19
CA ALA A 173 -5.41 25.93 -0.87
C ALA A 173 -6.93 25.72 -0.98
N LYS A 174 -7.63 26.44 -1.85
CA LYS A 174 -9.09 26.28 -2.02
C LYS A 174 -9.49 24.85 -2.37
N GLU A 175 -8.75 24.20 -3.27
CA GLU A 175 -9.00 22.81 -3.66
C GLU A 175 -8.71 21.82 -2.51
N PHE A 176 -7.62 22.02 -1.78
CA PHE A 176 -7.26 21.25 -0.59
C PHE A 176 -8.35 21.34 0.49
N HIS A 177 -8.87 22.54 0.74
CA HIS A 177 -9.96 22.77 1.69
C HIS A 177 -11.25 22.07 1.26
N ARG A 178 -11.58 22.12 -0.04
CA ARG A 178 -12.76 21.45 -0.61
C ARG A 178 -12.71 19.94 -0.46
N ASN A 179 -11.52 19.35 -0.62
CA ASN A 179 -11.30 17.89 -0.59
C ASN A 179 -10.70 17.36 0.72
N ILE A 180 -10.67 18.17 1.79
CA ILE A 180 -9.94 17.86 3.03
C ILE A 180 -10.21 16.47 3.60
N LYS A 181 -11.46 15.99 3.54
CA LYS A 181 -11.82 14.64 4.02
C LYS A 181 -11.12 13.53 3.23
N LYS A 182 -11.04 13.67 1.89
CA LYS A 182 -10.35 12.70 1.02
C LYS A 182 -8.84 12.74 1.24
N GLU A 183 -8.28 13.95 1.36
CA GLU A 183 -6.87 14.17 1.67
C GLU A 183 -6.48 13.54 3.01
N PHE A 184 -7.31 13.77 4.03
CA PHE A 184 -7.15 13.18 5.36
C PHE A 184 -7.20 11.66 5.32
N SER A 185 -8.19 11.05 4.67
CA SER A 185 -8.26 9.59 4.53
C SER A 185 -7.03 9.02 3.83
N ARG A 186 -6.51 9.69 2.79
CA ARG A 186 -5.27 9.29 2.11
C ARG A 186 -4.05 9.40 3.03
N ALA A 187 -3.94 10.47 3.82
CA ALA A 187 -2.88 10.63 4.80
C ALA A 187 -2.92 9.55 5.90
N VAL A 188 -4.10 9.24 6.41
CA VAL A 188 -4.29 8.17 7.40
C VAL A 188 -3.93 6.80 6.82
N GLN A 189 -4.27 6.54 5.55
CA GLN A 189 -3.90 5.29 4.87
C GLN A 189 -2.38 5.11 4.77
N ILE A 190 -1.64 6.18 4.44
CA ILE A 190 -0.17 6.15 4.45
C ILE A 190 0.33 5.87 5.86
N LEU A 191 -0.23 6.55 6.86
CA LEU A 191 0.19 6.40 8.24
C LEU A 191 -0.02 4.96 8.75
N TYR A 192 -1.12 4.31 8.35
CA TYR A 192 -1.31 2.88 8.62
C TYR A 192 -0.17 2.03 8.07
N GLY A 193 0.32 2.34 6.86
CA GLY A 193 1.48 1.67 6.29
C GLY A 193 2.73 1.79 7.18
N TYR A 194 3.07 3.00 7.63
CA TYR A 194 4.22 3.21 8.53
C TYR A 194 4.03 2.57 9.90
N CYS A 195 2.82 2.62 10.46
CA CYS A 195 2.48 1.94 11.70
C CYS A 195 2.65 0.42 11.60
N LEU A 196 2.36 -0.19 10.45
CA LEU A 196 2.53 -1.63 10.24
C LEU A 196 3.99 -2.02 10.09
N VAL A 197 4.74 -1.32 9.23
CA VAL A 197 6.12 -1.68 8.88
C VAL A 197 7.14 -1.33 9.95
N SER A 198 6.87 -0.31 10.77
CA SER A 198 7.80 0.17 11.81
C SER A 198 7.62 -0.64 13.10
N THR A 199 8.18 -1.84 13.14
CA THR A 199 8.23 -2.65 14.37
C THR A 199 9.19 -2.03 15.39
N GLY A 200 8.92 -2.21 16.68
CA GLY A 200 9.71 -1.63 17.76
C GLY A 200 9.54 -0.12 17.95
N ILE A 201 8.61 0.52 17.23
CA ILE A 201 8.37 1.97 17.27
C ILE A 201 6.89 2.22 17.60
N LYS A 202 6.66 3.14 18.54
CA LYS A 202 5.32 3.62 18.86
C LYS A 202 4.98 4.78 17.93
N ILE A 203 3.94 4.64 17.12
CA ILE A 203 3.44 5.73 16.28
C ILE A 203 2.00 6.03 16.70
N THR A 204 1.71 7.27 17.05
CA THR A 204 0.35 7.72 17.38
C THR A 204 -0.10 8.85 16.47
N CYS A 205 -1.40 8.91 16.20
CA CYS A 205 -2.01 10.06 15.55
C CYS A 205 -3.31 10.47 16.23
N THR A 206 -3.42 11.77 16.49
CA THR A 206 -4.63 12.40 17.02
C THR A 206 -5.07 13.52 16.09
N ASN A 207 -6.39 13.67 15.93
CA ASN A 207 -6.96 14.79 15.21
C ASN A 207 -7.89 15.58 16.15
N THR A 208 -7.67 16.89 16.25
CA THR A 208 -8.50 17.82 17.00
C THR A 208 -9.22 18.71 16.01
N ILE A 209 -10.55 18.79 16.11
CA ILE A 209 -11.33 19.78 15.35
C ILE A 209 -11.41 21.03 16.24
N ASP A 210 -11.13 22.20 15.68
CA ASP A 210 -10.98 23.45 16.43
C ASP A 210 -12.12 23.66 17.45
N GLY A 211 -11.75 23.83 18.73
CA GLY A 211 -12.68 23.98 19.86
C GLY A 211 -13.45 22.73 20.32
N LYS A 212 -13.16 21.53 19.80
CA LYS A 212 -13.89 20.28 20.08
C LYS A 212 -13.00 19.16 20.65
N THR A 213 -13.58 17.97 20.79
CA THR A 213 -12.91 16.76 21.27
C THR A 213 -11.76 16.32 20.37
N THR A 214 -10.69 15.85 21.00
CA THR A 214 -9.55 15.24 20.30
C THR A 214 -9.82 13.76 20.08
N ASN A 215 -9.80 13.33 18.83
CA ASN A 215 -10.04 11.94 18.45
C ASN A 215 -8.70 11.24 18.19
N LYS A 216 -8.49 10.08 18.81
CA LYS A 216 -7.38 9.18 18.47
C LYS A 216 -7.70 8.50 17.15
N ILE A 217 -6.86 8.70 16.15
CA ILE A 217 -7.01 8.13 14.80
C ILE A 217 -6.33 6.77 14.71
N VAL A 218 -5.09 6.70 15.22
CA VAL A 218 -4.33 5.45 15.29
C VAL A 218 -3.34 5.52 16.44
N GLY A 219 -2.96 4.35 16.95
CA GLY A 219 -1.82 4.23 17.83
C GLY A 219 -1.33 2.80 17.86
N THR A 220 -0.05 2.59 17.58
CA THR A 220 0.61 1.31 17.83
C THR A 220 1.16 1.27 19.25
N ASN A 221 1.43 0.06 19.71
CA ASN A 221 2.32 -0.16 20.85
C ASN A 221 3.74 -0.37 20.31
N ARG A 222 4.74 -0.27 21.18
CA ARG A 222 6.14 -0.59 20.83
C ARG A 222 6.32 -2.12 20.68
N SER A 223 5.60 -2.70 19.73
CA SER A 223 5.54 -4.14 19.48
C SER A 223 6.53 -4.53 18.39
N ASN A 224 7.12 -5.72 18.51
CA ASN A 224 8.08 -6.22 17.52
C ASN A 224 7.40 -7.02 16.40
N SER A 225 6.07 -7.18 16.46
CA SER A 225 5.29 -7.98 15.52
C SER A 225 4.39 -7.09 14.67
N VAL A 226 4.43 -7.30 13.36
CA VAL A 226 3.51 -6.62 12.43
C VAL A 226 2.06 -6.96 12.74
N LEU A 227 1.79 -8.19 13.20
CA LEU A 227 0.45 -8.63 13.56
C LEU A 227 -0.10 -7.84 14.77
N ASP A 228 0.72 -7.62 15.78
CA ASP A 228 0.33 -6.84 16.98
C ASP A 228 0.08 -5.36 16.62
N ASN A 229 0.90 -4.81 15.73
CA ASN A 229 0.68 -3.48 15.15
C ASN A 229 -0.66 -3.44 14.39
N ALA A 230 -0.92 -4.43 13.53
CA ALA A 230 -2.18 -4.52 12.82
C ALA A 230 -3.37 -4.59 13.79
N ILE A 231 -3.30 -5.40 14.87
CA ILE A 231 -4.35 -5.53 15.89
C ILE A 231 -4.61 -4.18 16.56
N SER A 232 -3.56 -3.43 16.86
CA SER A 232 -3.67 -2.10 17.47
C SER A 232 -4.35 -1.08 16.54
N ILE A 233 -4.13 -1.19 15.23
CA ILE A 233 -4.66 -0.26 14.22
C ILE A 233 -6.11 -0.61 13.84
N PHE A 234 -6.38 -1.88 13.57
CA PHE A 234 -7.60 -2.36 12.93
C PHE A 234 -8.57 -3.08 13.87
N GLY A 235 -8.13 -3.37 15.10
CA GLY A 235 -8.87 -4.14 16.08
C GLY A 235 -8.79 -5.65 15.83
N SER A 236 -8.76 -6.42 16.92
CA SER A 236 -8.59 -7.89 16.91
C SER A 236 -9.62 -8.62 16.06
N LYS A 237 -10.90 -8.21 16.11
CA LYS A 237 -11.99 -8.83 15.35
C LYS A 237 -11.75 -8.84 13.84
N THR A 238 -11.00 -7.87 13.33
CA THR A 238 -10.81 -7.72 11.88
C THR A 238 -9.62 -8.53 11.34
N LEU A 239 -8.82 -9.12 12.23
CA LEU A 239 -7.59 -9.81 11.86
C LEU A 239 -7.64 -11.31 12.18
N VAL A 240 -8.84 -11.82 12.46
CA VAL A 240 -9.10 -13.26 12.57
C VAL A 240 -8.81 -13.90 11.22
N GLY A 241 -8.05 -14.99 11.23
CA GLY A 241 -7.67 -15.71 10.02
C GLY A 241 -6.58 -15.04 9.18
N ILE A 242 -5.79 -14.11 9.75
CA ILE A 242 -4.58 -13.61 9.09
C ILE A 242 -3.39 -14.48 9.47
N ASP A 243 -2.70 -14.99 8.46
CA ASP A 243 -1.55 -15.87 8.63
C ASP A 243 -0.36 -15.45 7.77
N ASN A 244 0.82 -15.92 8.17
CA ASN A 244 2.04 -15.80 7.38
C ASN A 244 1.98 -16.68 6.12
N VAL A 245 2.57 -16.16 5.04
CA VAL A 245 2.80 -16.87 3.78
C VAL A 245 4.30 -17.12 3.66
N ASP A 246 4.68 -18.39 3.71
CA ASP A 246 6.08 -18.80 3.56
C ASP A 246 6.46 -18.87 2.08
N ILE A 247 7.73 -18.58 1.79
CA ILE A 247 8.29 -18.66 0.44
C ILE A 247 8.25 -20.11 -0.04
N CYS A 248 7.67 -20.33 -1.22
CA CYS A 248 7.67 -21.60 -1.92
C CYS A 248 8.35 -21.47 -3.28
N GLN A 249 9.17 -22.46 -3.63
CA GLN A 249 9.76 -22.58 -4.96
C GLN A 249 8.64 -22.77 -6.00
N PRO A 250 8.70 -22.06 -7.15
CA PRO A 250 7.77 -22.28 -8.25
C PRO A 250 7.93 -23.70 -8.82
N ASP A 251 6.82 -24.30 -9.25
CA ASP A 251 6.81 -25.58 -9.96
C ASP A 251 7.03 -25.38 -11.46
N ASP A 252 7.23 -26.47 -12.19
CA ASP A 252 7.52 -26.46 -13.63
C ASP A 252 6.45 -25.70 -14.42
N ASP A 253 5.17 -25.85 -14.05
CA ASP A 253 4.03 -25.15 -14.68
C ASP A 253 4.14 -23.62 -14.52
N ILE A 254 4.46 -23.13 -13.32
CA ILE A 254 4.63 -21.69 -13.07
C ILE A 254 5.92 -21.18 -13.70
N ILE A 255 6.99 -21.98 -13.73
CA ILE A 255 8.25 -21.64 -14.39
C ILE A 255 8.02 -21.38 -15.88
N GLU A 256 7.27 -22.27 -16.55
CA GLU A 256 6.90 -22.13 -17.96
C GLU A 256 5.99 -20.89 -18.18
N GLU A 257 4.96 -20.72 -17.34
CA GLU A 257 4.02 -19.59 -17.43
C GLU A 257 4.72 -18.22 -17.37
N PHE A 258 5.71 -18.08 -16.47
CA PHE A 258 6.46 -16.83 -16.30
C PHE A 258 7.69 -16.75 -17.21
N ASN A 259 7.99 -17.79 -17.99
CA ASN A 259 9.16 -17.93 -18.84
C ASN A 259 10.46 -17.67 -18.05
N LEU A 260 10.63 -18.45 -16.98
CA LEU A 260 11.78 -18.41 -16.09
C LEU A 260 12.81 -19.49 -16.47
N PRO A 261 14.12 -19.27 -16.21
CA PRO A 261 15.13 -20.31 -16.39
C PRO A 261 14.90 -21.46 -15.39
N ASN A 262 15.32 -22.69 -15.73
CA ASN A 262 15.13 -23.86 -14.87
C ASN A 262 15.95 -23.79 -13.56
N ASP A 263 17.13 -23.18 -13.59
CA ASP A 263 18.01 -23.04 -12.42
C ASP A 263 17.68 -21.76 -11.63
N ILE A 264 16.53 -21.76 -10.96
CA ILE A 264 16.07 -20.60 -10.18
C ILE A 264 16.72 -20.60 -8.80
N VAL A 265 17.38 -19.49 -8.47
CA VAL A 265 17.83 -19.20 -7.11
C VAL A 265 16.97 -18.08 -6.55
N ILE A 266 16.26 -18.37 -5.44
CA ILE A 266 15.54 -17.34 -4.68
C ILE A 266 16.53 -16.69 -3.72
N ASP A 267 16.92 -15.45 -4.02
CA ASP A 267 17.90 -14.66 -3.26
C ASP A 267 17.25 -13.58 -2.37
N PHE A 268 15.93 -13.60 -2.22
CA PHE A 268 15.17 -12.66 -1.41
C PHE A 268 14.37 -13.32 -0.28
N LYS A 269 14.00 -12.51 0.71
CA LYS A 269 13.08 -12.89 1.79
C LYS A 269 11.86 -11.98 1.76
N TRP A 270 10.83 -12.35 2.51
CA TRP A 270 9.73 -11.43 2.76
C TRP A 270 9.14 -11.61 4.16
N ASN A 271 8.39 -10.61 4.60
CA ASN A 271 7.38 -10.76 5.64
C ASN A 271 6.03 -10.58 4.95
N PHE A 272 5.27 -11.66 4.80
CA PHE A 272 3.99 -11.65 4.08
C PHE A 272 2.88 -12.20 4.98
N LEU A 273 1.94 -11.32 5.35
CA LEU A 273 0.69 -11.67 6.02
C LEU A 273 -0.49 -11.49 5.05
N THR A 274 -1.38 -12.47 5.01
CA THR A 274 -2.62 -12.39 4.24
C THR A 274 -3.80 -12.98 5.01
N SER A 275 -5.00 -12.54 4.71
CA SER A 275 -6.23 -13.16 5.22
C SER A 275 -6.45 -14.55 4.61
N SER A 276 -7.14 -15.40 5.36
CA SER A 276 -7.70 -16.67 4.91
C SER A 276 -8.66 -16.47 3.73
N CYS A 277 -8.76 -17.49 2.90
CA CYS A 277 -9.71 -17.55 1.79
C CYS A 277 -11.11 -18.05 2.22
N GLU A 278 -11.30 -18.39 3.50
CA GLU A 278 -12.61 -18.77 4.03
C GLU A 278 -13.67 -17.68 3.82
N HIS A 279 -14.93 -18.11 3.64
CA HIS A 279 -16.03 -17.20 3.41
C HIS A 279 -16.22 -16.25 4.60
N GLY A 280 -16.24 -14.94 4.34
CA GLY A 280 -16.40 -13.93 5.37
C GLY A 280 -15.10 -13.46 6.02
N MET A 281 -13.97 -14.12 5.78
CA MET A 281 -12.64 -13.70 6.28
C MET A 281 -11.96 -12.64 5.40
N GLY A 282 -12.50 -12.40 4.19
CA GLY A 282 -12.06 -11.33 3.31
C GLY A 282 -12.69 -9.96 3.59
N ARG A 283 -12.36 -8.99 2.76
CA ARG A 283 -12.80 -7.58 2.82
C ARG A 283 -13.76 -7.25 1.67
N ALA A 284 -14.64 -6.27 1.85
CA ALA A 284 -15.49 -5.78 0.76
C ALA A 284 -14.71 -4.98 -0.30
N SER A 285 -13.56 -4.43 0.06
CA SER A 285 -12.72 -3.56 -0.79
C SER A 285 -11.24 -3.86 -0.58
N PRO A 286 -10.34 -3.52 -1.51
CA PRO A 286 -8.90 -3.62 -1.34
C PRO A 286 -8.33 -2.47 -0.47
N ASP A 287 -9.03 -2.08 0.60
CA ASP A 287 -8.69 -0.92 1.45
C ASP A 287 -7.51 -1.20 2.40
N ARG A 288 -7.12 -2.46 2.59
CA ARG A 288 -6.08 -2.89 3.54
C ARG A 288 -5.04 -3.77 2.87
N GLN A 289 -4.45 -3.22 1.81
CA GLN A 289 -3.37 -3.85 1.07
C GLN A 289 -2.15 -2.93 1.13
N PHE A 290 -1.10 -3.42 1.77
CA PHE A 290 0.10 -2.66 2.09
C PHE A 290 1.32 -3.40 1.52
N PHE A 291 2.06 -2.72 0.65
CA PHE A 291 3.20 -3.26 -0.07
C PHE A 291 4.44 -2.46 0.29
N PHE A 292 5.52 -3.17 0.60
CA PHE A 292 6.78 -2.58 1.00
C PHE A 292 7.94 -3.32 0.32
N VAL A 293 9.00 -2.57 0.05
CA VAL A 293 10.31 -3.10 -0.33
C VAL A 293 11.31 -2.52 0.64
N ASN A 294 12.03 -3.37 1.36
CA ASN A 294 13.02 -2.98 2.37
C ASN A 294 12.47 -1.95 3.37
N GLY A 295 11.21 -2.14 3.80
CA GLY A 295 10.53 -1.25 4.74
C GLY A 295 9.90 0.01 4.13
N ARG A 296 10.14 0.31 2.84
CA ARG A 296 9.59 1.49 2.17
C ARG A 296 8.21 1.19 1.57
N PRO A 297 7.16 1.97 1.90
CA PRO A 297 5.85 1.82 1.26
C PRO A 297 5.94 2.09 -0.24
N CYS A 298 5.46 1.15 -1.05
CA CYS A 298 5.50 1.25 -2.51
C CYS A 298 4.15 0.83 -3.11
N ASN A 299 3.90 1.23 -4.34
CA ASN A 299 2.71 0.82 -5.07
C ASN A 299 3.09 -0.15 -6.20
N ILE A 300 2.99 -1.45 -5.92
CA ILE A 300 3.35 -2.49 -6.91
C ILE A 300 2.07 -3.06 -7.53
N LEU A 301 1.55 -2.36 -8.53
CA LEU A 301 0.27 -2.69 -9.17
C LEU A 301 0.22 -4.11 -9.74
N LYS A 302 1.33 -4.64 -10.27
CA LYS A 302 1.36 -6.01 -10.81
C LYS A 302 1.20 -7.07 -9.71
N ILE A 303 1.89 -6.90 -8.58
CA ILE A 303 1.74 -7.77 -7.41
C ILE A 303 0.33 -7.68 -6.84
N ALA A 304 -0.19 -6.46 -6.66
CA ALA A 304 -1.54 -6.26 -6.13
C ALA A 304 -2.61 -6.96 -7.01
N LYS A 305 -2.52 -6.78 -8.33
CA LYS A 305 -3.42 -7.47 -9.29
C LYS A 305 -3.27 -8.99 -9.21
N LEU A 306 -2.05 -9.52 -9.14
CA LEU A 306 -1.81 -10.96 -9.03
C LEU A 306 -2.45 -11.54 -7.76
N ILE A 307 -2.21 -10.94 -6.59
CA ILE A 307 -2.76 -11.40 -5.31
C ILE A 307 -4.29 -11.40 -5.36
N ASN A 308 -4.90 -10.31 -5.85
CA ASN A 308 -6.35 -10.21 -5.96
C ASN A 308 -6.93 -11.26 -6.92
N ASN A 309 -6.31 -11.47 -8.08
CA ASN A 309 -6.75 -12.48 -9.05
C ASN A 309 -6.68 -13.89 -8.46
N ILE A 310 -5.62 -14.24 -7.73
CA ILE A 310 -5.51 -15.54 -7.07
C ILE A 310 -6.57 -15.65 -5.97
N TYR A 311 -6.71 -14.63 -5.12
CA TYR A 311 -7.70 -14.66 -4.04
C TYR A 311 -9.12 -14.86 -4.57
N HIS A 312 -9.47 -14.19 -5.66
CA HIS A 312 -10.79 -14.33 -6.29
C HIS A 312 -11.09 -15.72 -6.86
N LYS A 313 -10.06 -16.56 -7.12
CA LYS A 313 -10.28 -17.98 -7.45
C LYS A 313 -10.85 -18.77 -6.27
N PHE A 314 -10.49 -18.38 -5.03
CA PHE A 314 -10.95 -19.04 -3.81
C PHE A 314 -12.13 -18.30 -3.15
N ASN A 315 -12.17 -16.98 -3.26
CA ASN A 315 -13.19 -16.09 -2.70
C ASN A 315 -13.49 -14.92 -3.66
N ASN A 316 -14.45 -15.13 -4.56
CA ASN A 316 -14.77 -14.22 -5.66
C ASN A 316 -15.48 -12.90 -5.25
N LYS A 317 -16.00 -12.80 -4.03
CA LYS A 317 -16.79 -11.64 -3.56
C LYS A 317 -16.01 -10.70 -2.65
N GLN A 318 -14.81 -11.07 -2.24
CA GLN A 318 -14.03 -10.34 -1.25
C GLN A 318 -12.59 -10.14 -1.71
N TYR A 319 -11.91 -9.16 -1.11
CA TYR A 319 -10.50 -8.86 -1.29
C TYR A 319 -9.71 -9.30 -0.06
N PRO A 320 -8.45 -9.74 -0.20
CA PRO A 320 -7.65 -10.12 0.95
C PRO A 320 -7.12 -8.89 1.70
N PHE A 321 -6.95 -9.02 3.02
CA PHE A 321 -5.96 -8.23 3.74
C PHE A 321 -4.58 -8.62 3.24
N VAL A 322 -3.72 -7.64 2.95
CA VAL A 322 -2.35 -7.91 2.47
C VAL A 322 -1.40 -7.00 3.23
N PHE A 323 -0.38 -7.60 3.83
CA PHE A 323 0.84 -6.92 4.21
C PHE A 323 2.01 -7.72 3.62
N ILE A 324 2.78 -7.12 2.73
CA ILE A 324 3.99 -7.76 2.19
C ILE A 324 5.16 -6.78 2.23
N ASN A 325 6.23 -7.16 2.93
CA ASN A 325 7.51 -6.46 2.90
C ASN A 325 8.56 -7.35 2.24
N LEU A 326 8.91 -7.03 1.01
CA LEU A 326 9.97 -7.71 0.24
C LEU A 326 11.33 -7.24 0.74
N LEU A 327 12.14 -8.18 1.20
CA LEU A 327 13.51 -7.95 1.68
C LEU A 327 14.46 -8.33 0.55
N LEU A 328 14.85 -7.33 -0.23
CA LEU A 328 15.70 -7.46 -1.42
C LEU A 328 17.10 -6.91 -1.13
N ASN A 329 18.12 -7.45 -1.79
CA ASN A 329 19.44 -6.82 -1.79
C ASN A 329 19.34 -5.42 -2.42
N GLN A 330 19.95 -4.41 -1.80
CA GLN A 330 19.85 -3.00 -2.22
C GLN A 330 20.35 -2.77 -3.66
N LEU A 331 21.33 -3.56 -4.11
CA LEU A 331 21.84 -3.55 -5.49
C LEU A 331 20.80 -3.97 -6.54
N ASN A 332 19.75 -4.69 -6.12
CA ASN A 332 18.69 -5.21 -7.00
C ASN A 332 17.44 -4.31 -7.04
N THR A 333 17.49 -3.11 -6.43
CA THR A 333 16.34 -2.20 -6.35
C THR A 333 16.73 -0.78 -6.74
N ASP A 334 16.06 -0.23 -7.76
CA ASP A 334 16.14 1.21 -8.04
C ASP A 334 14.98 1.93 -7.33
N VAL A 335 15.32 2.67 -6.28
CA VAL A 335 14.39 3.43 -5.44
C VAL A 335 14.22 4.87 -5.95
N ASN A 336 15.07 5.33 -6.88
CA ASN A 336 15.10 6.73 -7.33
C ASN A 336 14.30 6.98 -8.63
N VAL A 337 13.23 6.22 -8.85
CA VAL A 337 12.43 6.30 -10.09
C VAL A 337 11.50 7.51 -10.10
N THR A 338 10.83 7.80 -8.99
CA THR A 338 9.84 8.90 -8.90
C THR A 338 10.12 9.82 -7.71
N PRO A 339 9.75 11.13 -7.80
CA PRO A 339 9.92 12.06 -6.68
C PRO A 339 9.24 11.64 -5.38
N ASP A 340 8.11 10.92 -5.46
CA ASP A 340 7.37 10.41 -4.31
C ASP A 340 7.93 9.09 -3.71
N LYS A 341 8.94 8.49 -4.38
CA LYS A 341 9.62 7.22 -4.05
C LYS A 341 8.68 6.00 -3.98
N ARG A 342 7.51 6.05 -4.62
CA ARG A 342 6.51 4.96 -4.57
C ARG A 342 6.65 3.92 -5.66
N THR A 343 7.29 4.27 -6.76
CA THR A 343 7.58 3.35 -7.86
C THR A 343 9.01 2.86 -7.69
N ILE A 344 9.18 1.54 -7.66
CA ILE A 344 10.49 0.87 -7.52
C ILE A 344 10.61 -0.07 -8.71
N PHE A 345 11.73 0.01 -9.44
CA PHE A 345 12.05 -0.99 -10.46
C PHE A 345 12.74 -2.20 -9.81
N LEU A 346 12.23 -3.39 -10.12
CA LEU A 346 12.70 -4.67 -9.58
C LEU A 346 13.42 -5.42 -10.71
N THR A 347 14.68 -5.80 -10.51
CA THR A 347 15.46 -6.56 -11.51
C THR A 347 14.90 -7.96 -11.77
N GLN A 348 14.30 -8.60 -10.76
CA GLN A 348 13.75 -9.96 -10.84
C GLN A 348 12.21 -9.99 -10.71
N GLU A 349 11.52 -9.02 -11.32
CA GLU A 349 10.06 -8.86 -11.16
C GLU A 349 9.27 -10.14 -11.48
N LYS A 350 9.61 -10.84 -12.58
CA LYS A 350 8.93 -12.08 -12.99
C LYS A 350 9.07 -13.20 -11.96
N LEU A 351 10.28 -13.37 -11.41
CA LEU A 351 10.55 -14.39 -10.40
C LEU A 351 9.76 -14.11 -9.12
N ILE A 352 9.74 -12.85 -8.67
CA ILE A 352 8.95 -12.44 -7.49
C ILE A 352 7.47 -12.76 -7.71
N LEU A 353 6.91 -12.45 -8.88
CA LEU A 353 5.52 -12.74 -9.21
C LEU A 353 5.23 -14.26 -9.20
N ALA A 354 6.10 -15.07 -9.79
CA ALA A 354 5.99 -16.53 -9.79
C ALA A 354 6.00 -17.11 -8.36
N VAL A 355 6.94 -16.67 -7.53
CA VAL A 355 7.07 -17.11 -6.14
C VAL A 355 5.85 -16.69 -5.31
N ILE A 356 5.34 -15.47 -5.48
CA ILE A 356 4.09 -15.02 -4.84
C ILE A 356 2.93 -15.91 -5.25
N LYS A 357 2.80 -16.20 -6.56
CA LYS A 357 1.73 -17.02 -7.09
C LYS A 357 1.73 -18.42 -6.46
N MET A 358 2.88 -19.09 -6.51
CA MET A 358 3.03 -20.44 -5.98
C MET A 358 2.77 -20.50 -4.47
N SER A 359 3.36 -19.56 -3.72
CA SER A 359 3.22 -19.51 -2.26
C SER A 359 1.77 -19.30 -1.82
N LEU A 360 1.01 -18.44 -2.52
CA LEU A 360 -0.40 -18.21 -2.25
C LEU A 360 -1.30 -19.38 -2.63
N LEU A 361 -1.06 -19.98 -3.81
CA LEU A 361 -1.81 -21.18 -4.24
C LEU A 361 -1.66 -22.30 -3.22
N LYS A 362 -0.42 -22.62 -2.83
CA LYS A 362 -0.15 -23.65 -1.82
C LYS A 362 -0.81 -23.35 -0.47
N LYS A 363 -0.77 -22.09 -0.03
CA LYS A 363 -1.38 -21.66 1.24
C LYS A 363 -2.89 -21.84 1.24
N TRP A 364 -3.59 -21.29 0.24
CA TRP A 364 -5.05 -21.31 0.19
C TRP A 364 -5.62 -22.66 -0.23
N GLN A 365 -4.93 -23.43 -1.08
CA GLN A 365 -5.31 -24.83 -1.35
C GLN A 365 -5.25 -25.68 -0.09
N LYS A 366 -4.19 -25.55 0.72
CA LYS A 366 -4.08 -26.26 2.00
C LYS A 366 -5.22 -25.89 2.96
N MET A 367 -5.66 -24.63 2.95
CA MET A 367 -6.78 -24.17 3.79
C MET A 367 -8.13 -24.74 3.31
N GLN A 368 -8.35 -24.86 2.01
CA GLN A 368 -9.53 -25.57 1.49
C GLN A 368 -9.49 -27.08 1.78
N GLY A 369 -8.31 -27.70 1.74
CA GLY A 369 -8.12 -29.12 2.08
C GLY A 369 -8.38 -29.48 3.55
N ASN A 370 -8.63 -28.49 4.43
CA ASN A 370 -9.04 -28.70 5.82
C ASN A 370 -10.56 -28.68 6.04
N PHE A 371 -11.37 -28.41 5.02
CA PHE A 371 -12.72 -28.98 5.00
C PHE A 371 -12.53 -30.48 4.85
N LYS A 372 -13.11 -31.29 5.75
CA LYS A 372 -13.16 -32.75 5.58
C LYS A 372 -13.62 -33.05 4.15
N ASN A 373 -12.68 -33.42 3.29
CA ASN A 373 -12.98 -34.13 2.06
C ASN A 373 -13.37 -35.54 2.53
N PRO A 374 -14.61 -36.02 2.32
CA PRO A 374 -14.90 -37.45 2.34
C PRO A 374 -14.33 -38.15 1.09
N SER A 375 -13.20 -37.68 0.54
CA SER A 375 -12.62 -38.19 -0.70
C SER A 375 -11.10 -38.33 -0.58
N LYS A 376 -10.71 -39.35 0.18
CA LYS A 376 -9.81 -40.38 -0.36
C LYS A 376 -10.64 -41.64 -0.65
N SER A 377 -11.72 -41.51 -1.43
CA SER A 377 -12.16 -42.64 -2.25
C SER A 377 -11.81 -42.27 -3.68
N SER A 378 -10.99 -43.07 -4.34
CA SER A 378 -10.75 -42.93 -5.79
C SER A 378 -12.04 -43.05 -6.60
N ASP A 379 -13.13 -43.46 -5.94
CA ASP A 379 -14.43 -43.70 -6.53
C ASP A 379 -15.19 -42.39 -6.74
N ALA A 380 -15.02 -41.39 -5.86
CA ALA A 380 -15.67 -40.08 -6.01
C ALA A 380 -15.09 -39.26 -7.18
N GLU A 381 -13.77 -39.35 -7.41
CA GLU A 381 -13.13 -38.71 -8.57
C GLU A 381 -13.47 -39.43 -9.88
N LYS A 382 -13.65 -40.76 -9.87
CA LYS A 382 -14.14 -41.53 -11.02
C LYS A 382 -15.58 -41.20 -11.37
N GLU A 383 -16.44 -41.03 -10.36
CA GLU A 383 -17.83 -40.60 -10.53
C GLU A 383 -17.93 -39.18 -11.12
N LEU A 384 -17.10 -38.23 -10.67
CA LEU A 384 -17.10 -36.85 -11.17
C LEU A 384 -16.61 -36.73 -12.62
N MET A 385 -15.79 -37.67 -13.09
CA MET A 385 -15.24 -37.75 -14.46
C MET A 385 -16.08 -38.63 -15.40
N LYS A 386 -17.23 -39.13 -14.95
CA LYS A 386 -18.09 -40.05 -15.70
C LYS A 386 -18.86 -39.28 -16.79
N GLU A 387 -18.37 -39.33 -18.02
CA GLU A 387 -19.08 -38.76 -19.19
C GLU A 387 -20.15 -39.74 -19.70
N LEU A 388 -21.39 -39.25 -19.86
CA LEU A 388 -22.47 -40.01 -20.48
C LEU A 388 -22.31 -40.02 -21.99
N SER A 389 -22.27 -41.22 -22.58
CA SER A 389 -22.26 -41.40 -24.03
C SER A 389 -23.67 -41.72 -24.55
N THR A 390 -23.88 -41.62 -25.87
CA THR A 390 -25.16 -41.97 -26.50
C THR A 390 -25.59 -43.43 -26.20
N LYS A 391 -24.63 -44.33 -25.96
CA LYS A 391 -24.89 -45.73 -25.60
C LYS A 391 -25.37 -45.89 -24.15
N SER A 392 -25.05 -44.94 -23.27
CA SER A 392 -25.46 -44.95 -21.86
C SER A 392 -26.98 -44.76 -21.73
N PHE A 393 -27.60 -43.97 -22.62
CA PHE A 393 -29.06 -43.75 -22.62
C PHE A 393 -29.88 -45.00 -22.94
N ILE A 394 -29.35 -45.93 -23.73
CA ILE A 394 -30.05 -47.19 -24.09
C ILE A 394 -30.30 -48.05 -22.85
N LYS A 395 -29.44 -47.90 -21.84
CA LYS A 395 -29.48 -48.67 -20.60
C LYS A 395 -30.20 -47.95 -19.45
N MET A 396 -30.78 -46.78 -19.72
CA MET A 396 -31.55 -46.05 -18.74
C MET A 396 -33.01 -46.49 -18.77
N LYS A 397 -33.57 -46.76 -17.60
CA LYS A 397 -34.98 -47.04 -17.40
C LYS A 397 -35.66 -45.82 -16.81
N ILE A 398 -36.66 -45.29 -17.49
CA ILE A 398 -37.44 -44.17 -16.98
C ILE A 398 -38.29 -44.65 -15.80
N ILE A 399 -38.12 -44.01 -14.65
CA ILE A 399 -38.84 -44.34 -13.42
C ILE A 399 -39.94 -43.33 -13.09
N GLY A 400 -39.91 -42.13 -13.70
CA GLY A 400 -40.99 -41.16 -13.56
C GLY A 400 -40.64 -39.78 -14.10
N GLN A 401 -41.52 -38.82 -13.84
CA GLN A 401 -41.35 -37.41 -14.22
C GLN A 401 -41.70 -36.53 -13.02
N PHE A 402 -41.03 -35.39 -12.87
CA PHE A 402 -41.45 -34.39 -11.89
C PHE A 402 -41.45 -32.98 -12.48
N ASN A 403 -42.40 -32.16 -12.03
CA ASN A 403 -42.55 -30.76 -12.42
C ASN A 403 -42.68 -30.51 -13.95
N ILE A 404 -43.12 -31.52 -14.72
CA ILE A 404 -43.38 -31.49 -16.18
C ILE A 404 -42.16 -31.12 -17.05
N GLY A 405 -41.02 -30.75 -16.47
CA GLY A 405 -39.79 -30.38 -17.18
C GLY A 405 -38.61 -31.31 -16.92
N PHE A 406 -38.76 -32.35 -16.08
CA PHE A 406 -37.67 -33.26 -15.73
C PHE A 406 -38.09 -34.72 -15.71
N ILE A 407 -37.33 -35.57 -16.39
CA ILE A 407 -37.48 -37.03 -16.40
C ILE A 407 -36.51 -37.62 -15.38
N LYS A 408 -37.00 -38.55 -14.56
CA LYS A 408 -36.19 -39.37 -13.66
C LYS A 408 -35.90 -40.70 -14.35
N ALA A 409 -34.64 -41.05 -14.48
CA ALA A 409 -34.21 -42.31 -15.07
C ALA A 409 -33.17 -42.99 -14.20
N GLU A 410 -33.21 -44.31 -14.12
CA GLU A 410 -32.29 -45.14 -13.36
C GLU A 410 -31.46 -45.97 -14.35
N GLN A 411 -30.16 -46.09 -14.12
CA GLN A 411 -29.30 -46.88 -14.99
C GLN A 411 -29.25 -48.34 -14.52
N LEU A 412 -29.53 -49.25 -15.45
CA LEU A 412 -29.76 -50.68 -15.13
C LEU A 412 -28.51 -51.42 -14.63
N ASP A 413 -27.32 -50.86 -14.82
CA ASP A 413 -26.05 -51.54 -14.53
C ASP A 413 -25.41 -51.09 -13.20
N ASP A 414 -25.76 -49.92 -12.67
CA ASP A 414 -25.11 -49.30 -11.51
C ASP A 414 -26.06 -48.62 -10.51
N ASP A 415 -27.38 -48.79 -10.63
CA ASP A 415 -28.41 -48.20 -9.75
C ASP A 415 -28.33 -46.66 -9.60
N ASP A 416 -27.65 -45.99 -10.55
CA ASP A 416 -27.49 -44.54 -10.55
C ASP A 416 -28.79 -43.86 -10.99
N LEU A 417 -29.19 -42.81 -10.25
CA LEU A 417 -30.38 -42.01 -10.52
C LEU A 417 -30.04 -40.70 -11.25
N PHE A 418 -30.59 -40.54 -12.46
CA PHE A 418 -30.44 -39.36 -13.30
C PHE A 418 -31.70 -38.50 -13.31
N ILE A 419 -31.50 -37.18 -13.30
CA ILE A 419 -32.54 -36.18 -13.55
C ILE A 419 -32.21 -35.48 -14.87
N ILE A 420 -33.04 -35.69 -15.87
CA ILE A 420 -32.84 -35.21 -17.25
C ILE A 420 -33.81 -34.06 -17.51
N GLY A 421 -33.30 -32.88 -17.86
CA GLY A 421 -34.11 -31.73 -18.20
C GLY A 421 -34.71 -31.85 -19.61
N GLN A 422 -36.03 -31.72 -19.73
CA GLN A 422 -36.73 -31.87 -21.01
C GLN A 422 -36.43 -30.76 -22.03
N HIS A 423 -35.97 -29.59 -21.57
CA HIS A 423 -35.55 -28.52 -22.48
C HIS A 423 -34.36 -28.90 -23.37
N ALA A 424 -33.53 -29.87 -22.98
CA ALA A 424 -32.42 -30.37 -23.79
C ALA A 424 -32.84 -31.46 -24.80
N THR A 425 -34.04 -32.03 -24.68
CA THR A 425 -34.59 -33.02 -25.62
C THR A 425 -35.26 -32.37 -26.84
N ASP A 426 -35.79 -31.16 -26.71
CA ASP A 426 -36.46 -30.46 -27.81
C ASP A 426 -35.48 -29.85 -28.83
N GLU A 427 -34.21 -29.67 -28.48
CA GLU A 427 -33.17 -29.15 -29.40
C GLU A 427 -32.52 -30.23 -30.29
N ASN A 428 -32.87 -31.52 -30.14
CA ASN A 428 -32.28 -32.62 -30.93
C ASN A 428 -33.27 -33.36 -31.85
N ILE A 429 -34.47 -32.83 -32.10
CA ILE A 429 -35.43 -33.39 -33.09
C ILE A 429 -35.09 -32.92 -34.53
N ASP A 430 -33.82 -32.61 -34.82
CA ASP A 430 -33.36 -32.25 -36.17
C ASP A 430 -32.14 -33.06 -36.65
N LEU A 431 -32.05 -34.32 -36.22
CA LEU A 431 -31.22 -35.33 -36.88
C LEU A 431 -32.13 -36.31 -37.64
N LYS A 432 -32.25 -36.02 -38.93
CA LYS A 432 -33.00 -36.72 -39.99
C LYS A 432 -32.84 -38.25 -40.00
N ASN A 433 -33.97 -38.91 -40.31
CA ASN A 433 -34.17 -40.21 -40.97
C ASN A 433 -33.51 -41.47 -40.38
#